data_AF-A0A7C6YNI1-F1
#
_entry.id   AF-A0A7C6YNI1-F1
#
_cell.length_a   1.000
_cell.length_b   1.000
_cell.length_c   1.000
_cell.angle_alpha   90.00
_cell.angle_beta   90.00
_cell.angle_gamma   90.00
#
_symmetry.space_group_name_H-M   'P 1'
#
loop_
_entity.id
_entity.type
_entity.pdbx_description
1 polymer ?
#
loop_
_entity_poly.entity_id
_entity_poly.type
_entity_poly.pdbx_seq_one_letter_code
_entity_poly.pdbx_strand_id
1 'polypeptide(L)' 'MALTNRKLAPDIETLFLMPNEDFSYVSSSMVKEIAALGGDARQFVPPVVAAALKKKLAHS' A
#
# COMPACT_ATOMS: atom_id res chain seq x y z
N MET A 1 -2.91 -13.24 8.00
CA MET A 1 -2.53 -12.86 9.38
C MET A 1 -3.62 -13.12 10.42
N ALA A 2 -4.92 -13.12 10.09
CA ALA A 2 -5.98 -13.27 11.09
C ALA A 2 -5.85 -14.50 12.03
N LEU A 3 -5.50 -15.68 11.50
CA LEU A 3 -5.33 -16.89 12.33
C LEU A 3 -4.17 -16.78 13.33
N THR A 4 -3.08 -16.12 12.92
CA THR A 4 -1.93 -15.84 13.80
C THR A 4 -2.34 -14.85 14.89
N ASN A 5 -3.06 -13.79 14.54
CA ASN A 5 -3.54 -12.80 15.50
C ASN A 5 -4.48 -13.42 16.53
N ARG A 6 -5.39 -14.32 16.10
CA ARG A 6 -6.27 -15.07 17.02
C ARG A 6 -5.51 -15.87 18.08
N LYS A 7 -4.31 -16.37 17.75
CA LYS A 7 -3.46 -17.12 18.69
C LYS A 7 -2.70 -16.19 19.65
N LEU A 8 -2.31 -15.00 19.20
CA LEU A 8 -1.48 -14.07 19.98
C LEU A 8 -2.30 -13.11 20.85
N ALA A 9 -3.49 -12.71 20.39
CA ALA A 9 -4.40 -11.79 21.06
C ALA A 9 -5.85 -12.28 20.86
N PRO A 10 -6.32 -13.23 21.69
CA PRO A 10 -7.62 -13.90 21.50
C PRO A 10 -8.83 -12.99 21.75
N ASP A 11 -8.63 -11.85 22.39
CA ASP A 11 -9.60 -10.80 22.67
C ASP A 11 -9.78 -9.81 21.50
N ILE A 12 -8.95 -9.89 20.46
CA ILE A 12 -9.02 -9.02 19.28
C ILE A 12 -9.66 -9.76 18.10
N GLU A 13 -10.74 -9.17 17.56
CA GLU A 13 -11.36 -9.64 16.32
C GLU A 13 -10.74 -8.96 15.09
N THR A 14 -10.47 -9.75 14.05
CA THR A 14 -10.01 -9.23 12.75
C THR A 14 -11.17 -9.27 11.76
N LEU A 15 -11.62 -8.09 11.31
CA LEU A 15 -12.64 -7.96 10.28
C LEU A 15 -12.00 -7.75 8.91
N PHE A 16 -12.53 -8.40 7.88
CA PHE A 16 -12.10 -8.22 6.49
C PHE A 16 -13.14 -7.37 5.75
N LEU A 17 -12.67 -6.34 5.06
CA LEU A 17 -13.48 -5.49 4.19
C LEU A 17 -12.99 -5.66 2.75
N MET A 18 -13.93 -5.71 1.81
CA MET A 18 -13.60 -5.70 0.40
C MET A 18 -13.25 -4.27 -0.02
N PRO A 19 -12.16 -4.06 -0.77
CA PRO A 19 -11.89 -2.75 -1.37
C PRO A 19 -12.94 -2.45 -2.44
N ASN A 20 -13.10 -1.17 -2.77
CA ASN A 20 -13.75 -0.79 -4.03
C ASN A 20 -12.95 -1.41 -5.20
N GLU A 21 -13.66 -1.87 -6.24
CA GLU A 21 -13.10 -2.47 -7.46
C GLU A 21 -11.98 -1.61 -8.05
N ASP A 22 -12.15 -0.28 -8.02
CA ASP A 22 -11.17 0.72 -8.50
C ASP A 22 -9.79 0.62 -7.82
N PHE A 23 -9.72 0.03 -6.61
CA PHE A 23 -8.49 -0.12 -5.84
C PHE A 23 -8.07 -1.57 -5.64
N SER A 24 -8.82 -2.53 -6.18
CA SER A 24 -8.59 -3.97 -6.00
C SER A 24 -7.22 -4.45 -6.52
N TYR A 25 -6.66 -3.74 -7.50
CA TYR A 25 -5.38 -4.05 -8.12
C TYR A 25 -4.18 -3.30 -7.51
N VAL A 26 -4.41 -2.37 -6.57
CA VAL A 26 -3.34 -1.50 -6.05
C VAL A 26 -2.61 -2.19 -4.90
N SER A 27 -1.28 -2.32 -5.03
CA SER A 27 -0.40 -2.74 -3.93
C SER A 27 0.76 -1.77 -3.72
N SER A 28 1.24 -1.65 -2.47
CA SER A 28 2.40 -0.80 -2.17
C SER A 28 3.66 -1.23 -2.91
N SER A 29 3.85 -2.53 -3.15
CA SER A 29 4.99 -3.05 -3.90
C SER A 29 4.95 -2.57 -5.35
N MET A 30 3.80 -2.73 -6.02
CA MET A 30 3.58 -2.26 -7.39
C MET A 30 3.81 -0.75 -7.51
N VAL A 31 3.22 0.05 -6.62
CA VAL A 31 3.36 1.51 -6.65
C VAL A 31 4.83 1.94 -6.50
N LYS A 32 5.58 1.31 -5.58
CA LYS A 32 7.00 1.59 -5.38
C LYS A 32 7.85 1.19 -6.59
N GLU A 33 7.52 0.07 -7.23
CA GLU A 33 8.23 -0.42 -8.42
C GLU A 33 8.03 0.52 -9.61
N ILE A 34 6.79 0.94 -9.89
CA ILE A 34 6.48 1.94 -10.93
C ILE A 34 7.30 3.21 -10.69
N ALA A 35 7.29 3.73 -9.46
CA ALA A 35 8.02 4.94 -9.13
C ALA A 35 9.55 4.77 -9.25
N ALA A 36 10.09 3.61 -8.85
CA ALA A 36 11.52 3.30 -8.93
C ALA A 36 12.01 3.19 -10.38
N LEU A 37 11.15 2.73 -11.30
CA LEU A 37 11.44 2.64 -12.73
C LEU A 37 11.19 3.97 -13.48
N GLY A 38 10.90 5.06 -12.76
CA GLY A 38 10.63 6.38 -13.34
C GLY A 38 9.21 6.56 -13.92
N GLY A 39 8.31 5.61 -13.67
CA GLY A 39 6.90 5.70 -14.05
C GLY A 39 6.08 6.64 -13.16
N ASP A 40 4.94 7.10 -13.68
CA ASP A 40 4.04 8.00 -12.96
C ASP A 40 3.08 7.24 -12.02
N ALA A 41 3.37 7.33 -10.73
CA ALA A 41 2.56 6.71 -9.67
C ALA A 41 1.42 7.60 -9.13
N ARG A 42 1.24 8.84 -9.63
CA ARG A 42 0.26 9.81 -9.08
C ARG A 42 -1.19 9.34 -9.14
N GLN A 43 -1.51 8.45 -10.08
CA GLN A 43 -2.85 7.87 -10.23
C GLN A 43 -3.18 6.83 -9.14
N PHE A 44 -2.18 6.30 -8.44
CA PHE A 44 -2.37 5.23 -7.45
C PHE A 44 -2.26 5.71 -6.01
N VAL A 45 -1.87 6.97 -5.79
CA VAL A 45 -1.66 7.52 -4.44
C VAL A 45 -2.07 8.99 -4.34
N PRO A 46 -2.45 9.45 -3.14
CA PRO A 46 -2.68 10.87 -2.90
C PRO A 46 -1.44 11.74 -3.20
N PRO A 47 -1.61 13.03 -3.56
CA PRO A 47 -0.50 13.93 -3.92
C PRO A 47 0.62 14.01 -2.87
N VAL A 48 0.26 13.99 -1.58
CA VAL A 48 1.23 14.00 -0.47
C VAL A 48 2.14 12.77 -0.47
N VAL A 49 1.60 11.60 -0.85
CA VAL A 49 2.36 10.35 -0.94
C VAL A 49 3.24 10.35 -2.20
N ALA A 50 2.75 10.86 -3.33
CA ALA A 50 3.55 10.98 -4.54
C ALA A 50 4.80 11.86 -4.32
N ALA A 51 4.64 12.99 -3.61
CA ALA A 51 5.76 13.86 -3.22
C ALA A 51 6.76 13.14 -2.31
N ALA A 52 6.27 12.37 -1.32
CA ALA A 52 7.11 11.60 -0.42
C ALA A 52 7.89 10.48 -1.14
N LEU A 53 7.23 9.77 -2.08
CA LEU A 53 7.86 8.74 -2.90
C LEU A 53 8.99 9.32 -3.76
N LYS A 54 8.74 10.45 -4.43
CA LYS A 54 9.77 11.14 -5.23
C LYS A 54 10.97 11.54 -4.38
N LYS A 55 10.74 12.10 -3.19
CA LYS A 55 11.82 12.48 -2.26
C LYS A 55 12.65 11.26 -1.83
N LYS A 56 11.99 10.14 -1.52
CA LYS A 56 12.64 8.90 -1.07
C LYS A 56 13.54 8.31 -2.16
N LEU A 57 13.07 8.28 -3.41
CA LEU A 57 13.79 7.69 -4.54
C LEU A 57 14.90 8.58 -5.10
N ALA A 58 14.86 9.90 -4.86
CA ALA A 58 15.94 10.81 -5.26
C ALA A 58 17.26 10.61 -4.47
N HIS A 59 17.26 9.77 -3.44
CA HIS A 59 18.41 9.43 -2.60
C HIS A 59 18.86 7.97 -2.81
N SER A 60 18.47 7.32 -3.92
CA SER A 60 18.85 5.95 -4.30
C SER A 60 19.68 5.92 -5.57
#